data_AF-A0A418G022-F1
#
_entry.id   AF-A0A418G022-F1
#
_cell.length_a   1.000
_cell.length_b   1.000
_cell.length_c   1.000
_cell.angle_alpha   90.00
_cell.angle_beta   90.00
_cell.angle_gamma   90.00
#
_symmetry.space_group_name_H-M   'P 1'
#
loop_
_entity.id
_entity.type
_entity.pdbx_description
1 polymer ?
#
loop_
_entity_poly.entity_id
_entity_poly.type
_entity_poly.pdbx_seq_one_letter_code
_entity_poly.pdbx_strand_id
1 'polypeptide(L)'
;MKRKELLAACESLVKSYDPAIVTVDAHVDEALKGYADADRLFLHQVLYGCVRYKDVLKVVLSNFYQDNSAKCSRNDYTKFLIMGYLALFRLDEIGMAGFHGFVSTHNPTAMHVFLAYLFDDAILHGPVKAEWLRLLDQEFVETQLIAKLEKHRPEIDQVLGHLHAKAFGMAAARESLKQSGGVVRVASKQPTVPVAPNITKPKPRAIPEPTRIPLETKAHPVPDLNKLTLADIQDHQKHRRDAMKEQVRASTTTAYLATVRSNLEAIKQEVEAQRMAEVNRKFKAKPAPTFSDKDAPVKLNTAAILREDALYKKKQEKEAKLIQAYESDLRDASEFYRWQSDMIKKDDAAHRAQVETRRLEMVQAQHEAIEA
;
A
#
# COMPACT_ATOMS: atom_id res chain seq x y z
N MET A 1 -30.66 1.43 8.26
CA MET A 1 -29.30 1.58 7.68
C MET A 1 -29.35 2.16 6.26
N LYS A 2 -28.22 2.62 5.67
CA LYS A 2 -28.21 2.90 4.21
C LYS A 2 -28.36 1.60 3.43
N ARG A 3 -29.01 1.62 2.25
CA ARG A 3 -29.25 0.41 1.43
C ARG A 3 -27.98 -0.41 1.15
N LYS A 4 -26.85 0.25 0.93
CA LYS A 4 -25.55 -0.39 0.71
C LYS A 4 -25.03 -1.14 1.95
N GLU A 5 -25.17 -0.55 3.13
CA GLU A 5 -24.75 -1.17 4.40
C GLU A 5 -25.64 -2.37 4.73
N LEU A 6 -26.94 -2.24 4.46
CA LEU A 6 -27.92 -3.29 4.68
C LEU A 6 -27.68 -4.51 3.76
N LEU A 7 -27.36 -4.30 2.48
CA LEU A 7 -26.96 -5.41 1.60
C LEU A 7 -25.62 -6.04 2.00
N ALA A 8 -24.64 -5.24 2.43
CA ALA A 8 -23.38 -5.76 2.94
C ALA A 8 -23.60 -6.64 4.19
N ALA A 9 -24.53 -6.24 5.06
CA ALA A 9 -24.96 -7.04 6.21
C ALA A 9 -25.68 -8.34 5.78
N CYS A 10 -26.54 -8.30 4.74
CA CYS A 10 -27.11 -9.52 4.17
C CYS A 10 -26.00 -10.47 3.66
N GLU A 11 -25.03 -9.95 2.92
CA GLU A 11 -23.92 -10.74 2.38
C GLU A 11 -23.09 -11.39 3.50
N SER A 12 -22.76 -10.64 4.55
CA SER A 12 -22.00 -11.18 5.68
C SER A 12 -22.81 -12.23 6.43
N LEU A 13 -24.11 -11.99 6.65
CA LEU A 13 -25.00 -12.89 7.38
C LEU A 13 -25.19 -14.24 6.65
N VAL A 14 -25.37 -14.20 5.33
CA VAL A 14 -25.49 -15.42 4.51
C VAL A 14 -24.17 -16.18 4.44
N LYS A 15 -23.02 -15.49 4.42
CA LYS A 15 -21.70 -16.13 4.39
C LYS A 15 -21.28 -16.75 5.72
N SER A 16 -21.68 -16.17 6.84
CA SER A 16 -21.36 -16.70 8.17
C SER A 16 -22.29 -17.83 8.61
N TYR A 17 -23.42 -18.03 7.93
CA TYR A 17 -24.37 -19.09 8.26
C TYR A 17 -23.88 -20.46 7.79
N ASP A 18 -23.73 -21.38 8.73
CA ASP A 18 -23.48 -22.80 8.46
C ASP A 18 -24.67 -23.65 8.96
N PRO A 19 -25.45 -24.28 8.06
CA PRO A 19 -26.59 -25.10 8.43
C PRO A 19 -26.22 -26.37 9.20
N ALA A 20 -24.96 -26.80 9.20
CA ALA A 20 -24.51 -27.97 9.95
C ALA A 20 -24.26 -27.67 11.45
N ILE A 21 -24.05 -26.39 11.79
CA ILE A 21 -23.62 -25.98 13.14
C ILE A 21 -24.76 -25.32 13.91
N VAL A 22 -25.51 -24.42 13.29
CA VAL A 22 -26.50 -23.56 13.97
C VAL A 22 -27.80 -23.49 13.19
N THR A 23 -28.93 -23.38 13.89
CA THR A 23 -30.23 -23.13 13.26
C THR A 23 -30.33 -21.69 12.75
N VAL A 24 -31.18 -21.44 11.75
CA VAL A 24 -31.34 -20.10 11.15
C VAL A 24 -31.66 -19.05 12.22
N ASP A 25 -32.59 -19.34 13.12
CA ASP A 25 -33.05 -18.39 14.14
C ASP A 25 -31.97 -18.10 15.19
N ALA A 26 -31.24 -19.13 15.65
CA ALA A 26 -30.15 -18.94 16.60
C ALA A 26 -29.00 -18.12 16.00
N HIS A 27 -28.66 -18.34 14.73
CA HIS A 27 -27.65 -17.56 14.02
C HIS A 27 -28.05 -16.10 13.88
N VAL A 28 -29.31 -15.83 13.56
CA VAL A 28 -29.84 -14.47 13.41
C VAL A 28 -29.85 -13.75 14.75
N ASP A 29 -30.28 -14.41 15.81
CA ASP A 29 -30.33 -13.84 17.15
C ASP A 29 -28.93 -13.51 17.68
N GLU A 30 -27.91 -14.26 17.31
CA GLU A 30 -26.53 -13.94 17.67
C GLU A 30 -25.94 -12.85 16.77
N ALA A 31 -26.04 -13.01 15.45
CA ALA A 31 -25.42 -12.11 14.48
C ALA A 31 -26.05 -10.71 14.44
N LEU A 32 -27.33 -10.59 14.81
CA LEU A 32 -28.09 -9.32 14.74
C LEU A 32 -28.34 -8.66 16.10
N LYS A 33 -27.65 -9.10 17.18
CA LYS A 33 -27.64 -8.43 18.50
C LYS A 33 -27.05 -7.01 18.36
N GLY A 34 -27.91 -6.01 18.15
CA GLY A 34 -27.51 -4.61 18.03
C GLY A 34 -28.02 -3.90 16.77
N TYR A 35 -28.72 -4.61 15.88
CA TYR A 35 -29.43 -4.00 14.77
C TYR A 35 -30.79 -3.44 15.24
N ALA A 36 -31.25 -2.36 14.60
CA ALA A 36 -32.61 -1.85 14.81
C ALA A 36 -33.66 -2.87 14.35
N ASP A 37 -34.82 -2.91 15.02
CA ASP A 37 -35.83 -3.97 14.81
C ASP A 37 -36.30 -4.10 13.35
N ALA A 38 -36.47 -2.98 12.65
CA ALA A 38 -36.88 -2.98 11.24
C ALA A 38 -35.78 -3.56 10.32
N ASP A 39 -34.52 -3.18 10.53
CA ASP A 39 -33.38 -3.70 9.76
C ASP A 39 -33.16 -5.19 10.10
N ARG A 40 -33.33 -5.57 11.36
CA ARG A 40 -33.23 -6.96 11.82
C ARG A 40 -34.28 -7.86 11.15
N LEU A 41 -35.53 -7.41 11.09
CA LEU A 41 -36.61 -8.17 10.44
C LEU A 41 -36.31 -8.39 8.96
N PHE A 42 -35.84 -7.36 8.25
CA PHE A 42 -35.45 -7.49 6.86
C PHE A 42 -34.31 -8.50 6.67
N LEU A 43 -33.24 -8.38 7.45
CA LEU A 43 -32.07 -9.27 7.39
C LEU A 43 -32.46 -10.73 7.70
N HIS A 44 -33.30 -10.95 8.71
CA HIS A 44 -33.85 -12.26 9.05
C HIS A 44 -34.64 -12.86 7.88
N GLN A 45 -35.55 -12.10 7.29
CA GLN A 45 -36.36 -12.56 6.16
C GLN A 45 -35.53 -12.86 4.90
N VAL A 46 -34.45 -12.10 4.66
CA VAL A 46 -33.54 -12.36 3.54
C VAL A 46 -32.74 -13.64 3.77
N LEU A 47 -32.16 -13.82 4.96
CA LEU A 47 -31.43 -15.06 5.27
C LEU A 47 -32.36 -16.27 5.18
N TYR A 48 -33.51 -16.21 5.84
CA TYR A 48 -34.49 -17.28 5.86
C TYR A 48 -34.94 -17.64 4.44
N GLY A 49 -35.23 -16.64 3.60
CA GLY A 49 -35.60 -16.83 2.21
C GLY A 49 -34.51 -17.46 1.35
N CYS A 50 -33.27 -16.98 1.48
CA CYS A 50 -32.11 -17.55 0.78
C CYS A 50 -31.85 -19.02 1.18
N VAL A 51 -32.11 -19.39 2.43
CA VAL A 51 -31.96 -20.78 2.92
C VAL A 51 -33.14 -21.64 2.46
N ARG A 52 -34.38 -21.16 2.59
CA ARG A 52 -35.60 -21.90 2.24
C ARG A 52 -35.72 -22.18 0.74
N TYR A 53 -35.41 -21.19 -0.10
CA TYR A 53 -35.50 -21.30 -1.56
C TYR A 53 -34.15 -21.54 -2.23
N LYS A 54 -33.17 -22.07 -1.47
CA LYS A 54 -31.81 -22.26 -1.93
C LYS A 54 -31.73 -23.07 -3.22
N ASP A 55 -32.48 -24.16 -3.32
CA ASP A 55 -32.42 -25.05 -4.48
C ASP A 55 -32.98 -24.40 -5.74
N VAL A 56 -34.09 -23.66 -5.62
CA VAL A 56 -34.71 -22.87 -6.70
C VAL A 56 -33.74 -21.79 -7.20
N LEU A 57 -33.10 -21.06 -6.29
CA LEU A 57 -32.13 -20.02 -6.62
C LEU A 57 -30.85 -20.61 -7.23
N LYS A 58 -30.41 -21.77 -6.72
CA LYS A 58 -29.23 -22.47 -7.20
C LYS A 58 -29.39 -22.91 -8.65
N VAL A 59 -30.59 -23.33 -9.08
CA VAL A 59 -30.87 -23.65 -10.49
C VAL A 59 -30.57 -22.46 -11.39
N VAL A 60 -31.16 -21.30 -11.09
CA VAL A 60 -30.94 -20.07 -11.89
C VAL A 60 -29.47 -19.68 -11.91
N LEU A 61 -28.82 -19.65 -10.74
CA LEU A 61 -27.42 -19.26 -10.64
C LEU A 61 -26.49 -20.24 -11.35
N SER A 62 -26.79 -21.55 -11.30
CA SER A 62 -25.95 -22.56 -11.96
C SER A 62 -26.01 -22.39 -13.47
N ASN A 63 -27.20 -22.21 -14.04
CA ASN A 63 -27.35 -21.93 -15.47
C ASN A 63 -26.71 -20.57 -15.84
N PHE A 64 -26.93 -19.53 -15.04
CA PHE A 64 -26.32 -18.21 -15.24
C PHE A 64 -24.79 -18.27 -15.32
N TYR A 65 -24.14 -18.97 -14.39
CA TYR A 65 -22.69 -19.08 -14.37
C TYR A 65 -22.13 -20.01 -15.45
N GLN A 66 -22.92 -20.96 -15.96
CA GLN A 66 -22.53 -21.76 -17.13
C GLN A 66 -22.47 -20.85 -18.37
N ASP A 67 -23.52 -20.06 -18.61
CA ASP A 67 -23.64 -19.21 -19.79
C ASP A 67 -22.78 -17.94 -19.73
N ASN A 68 -22.54 -17.40 -18.54
CA ASN A 68 -21.88 -16.11 -18.33
C ASN A 68 -20.58 -16.20 -17.50
N SER A 69 -19.92 -17.36 -17.48
CA SER A 69 -18.67 -17.60 -16.74
C SER A 69 -17.56 -16.57 -17.02
N ALA A 70 -17.48 -16.06 -18.26
CA ALA A 70 -16.47 -15.07 -18.66
C ALA A 70 -16.80 -13.63 -18.22
N LYS A 71 -18.08 -13.33 -17.97
CA LYS A 71 -18.57 -11.95 -17.71
C LYS A 71 -18.74 -11.66 -16.21
N CYS A 72 -18.92 -12.68 -15.38
CA CYS A 72 -19.24 -12.54 -13.96
C CYS A 72 -18.36 -13.40 -13.07
N SER A 73 -17.88 -12.82 -11.96
CA SER A 73 -17.03 -13.52 -11.00
C SER A 73 -17.86 -14.44 -10.09
N ARG A 74 -17.30 -15.60 -9.72
CA ARG A 74 -17.89 -16.48 -8.68
C ARG A 74 -17.84 -15.85 -7.28
N ASN A 75 -16.99 -14.85 -7.05
CA ASN A 75 -16.94 -14.14 -5.78
C ASN A 75 -18.24 -13.36 -5.48
N ASP A 76 -19.01 -13.06 -6.52
CA ASP A 76 -20.30 -12.36 -6.41
C ASP A 76 -21.49 -13.33 -6.26
N TYR A 77 -21.24 -14.64 -6.09
CA TYR A 77 -22.30 -15.65 -5.99
C TYR A 77 -23.34 -15.31 -4.91
N THR A 78 -22.90 -14.98 -3.69
CA THR A 78 -23.81 -14.60 -2.60
C THR A 78 -24.65 -13.37 -2.93
N LYS A 79 -24.10 -12.44 -3.71
CA LYS A 79 -24.81 -11.23 -4.13
C LYS A 79 -25.94 -11.58 -5.09
N PHE A 80 -25.65 -12.38 -6.11
CA PHE A 80 -26.66 -12.82 -7.05
C PHE A 80 -27.70 -13.75 -6.41
N LEU A 81 -27.32 -14.53 -5.39
CA LEU A 81 -28.26 -15.30 -4.58
C LEU A 81 -29.27 -14.38 -3.88
N ILE A 82 -28.78 -13.36 -3.17
CA ILE A 82 -29.64 -12.40 -2.47
C ILE A 82 -30.49 -11.62 -3.48
N MET A 83 -29.89 -11.10 -4.55
CA MET A 83 -30.62 -10.33 -5.57
C MET A 83 -31.65 -11.18 -6.31
N GLY A 84 -31.35 -12.45 -6.60
CA GLY A 84 -32.29 -13.41 -7.19
C GLY A 84 -33.46 -13.69 -6.25
N TYR A 85 -33.21 -13.88 -4.95
CA TYR A 85 -34.28 -14.02 -3.95
C TYR A 85 -35.19 -12.78 -3.91
N LEU A 86 -34.58 -11.58 -3.87
CA LEU A 86 -35.33 -10.33 -3.84
C LEU A 86 -36.18 -10.16 -5.10
N ALA A 87 -35.64 -10.50 -6.28
CA ALA A 87 -36.35 -10.40 -7.56
C ALA A 87 -37.48 -11.43 -7.71
N LEU A 88 -37.26 -12.69 -7.31
CA LEU A 88 -38.24 -13.76 -7.50
C LEU A 88 -39.37 -13.73 -6.47
N PHE A 89 -39.05 -13.45 -5.20
CA PHE A 89 -40.00 -13.64 -4.09
C PHE A 89 -40.43 -12.35 -3.42
N ARG A 90 -39.62 -11.29 -3.45
CA ARG A 90 -39.88 -10.06 -2.67
C ARG A 90 -40.10 -8.81 -3.53
N LEU A 91 -40.16 -8.94 -4.86
CA LEU A 91 -40.25 -7.79 -5.75
C LEU A 91 -41.57 -7.03 -5.59
N ASP A 92 -42.70 -7.74 -5.44
CA ASP A 92 -44.01 -7.12 -5.18
C ASP A 92 -44.06 -6.44 -3.80
N GLU A 93 -43.38 -6.97 -2.79
CA GLU A 93 -43.41 -6.43 -1.42
C GLU A 93 -42.50 -5.20 -1.24
N ILE A 94 -41.31 -5.23 -1.85
CA ILE A 94 -40.34 -4.14 -1.77
C ILE A 94 -40.70 -3.03 -2.76
N GLY A 95 -41.37 -3.41 -3.86
CA GLY A 95 -41.67 -2.54 -4.98
C GLY A 95 -40.44 -2.24 -5.84
N MET A 96 -40.69 -1.81 -7.07
CA MET A 96 -39.63 -1.57 -8.06
C MET A 96 -38.67 -0.46 -7.65
N ALA A 97 -39.16 0.62 -7.04
CA ALA A 97 -38.32 1.71 -6.57
C ALA A 97 -37.33 1.27 -5.47
N GLY A 98 -37.78 0.40 -4.56
CA GLY A 98 -36.94 -0.21 -3.54
C GLY A 98 -35.91 -1.14 -4.15
N PHE A 99 -36.34 -2.01 -5.07
CA PHE A 99 -35.50 -2.95 -5.80
C PHE A 99 -34.42 -2.24 -6.63
N HIS A 100 -34.79 -1.25 -7.44
CA HIS A 100 -33.84 -0.41 -8.19
C HIS A 100 -32.82 0.27 -7.26
N GLY A 101 -33.26 0.69 -6.08
CA GLY A 101 -32.40 1.23 -5.03
C GLY A 101 -31.33 0.24 -4.56
N PHE A 102 -31.64 -1.05 -4.46
CA PHE A 102 -30.68 -2.11 -4.13
C PHE A 102 -29.75 -2.43 -5.31
N VAL A 103 -30.32 -2.63 -6.49
CA VAL A 103 -29.59 -2.86 -7.76
C VAL A 103 -28.53 -1.79 -8.00
N SER A 104 -28.87 -0.52 -7.78
CA SER A 104 -28.00 0.64 -8.00
C SER A 104 -26.76 0.70 -7.09
N THR A 105 -26.76 -0.03 -5.96
CA THR A 105 -25.62 -0.06 -5.03
C THR A 105 -24.49 -0.97 -5.48
N HIS A 106 -24.77 -1.91 -6.38
CA HIS A 106 -23.82 -2.90 -6.88
C HIS A 106 -23.13 -2.44 -8.17
N ASN A 107 -22.21 -3.26 -8.67
CA ASN A 107 -21.54 -3.00 -9.95
C ASN A 107 -22.57 -3.00 -11.09
N PRO A 108 -22.72 -1.90 -11.85
CA PRO A 108 -23.72 -1.79 -12.91
C PRO A 108 -23.55 -2.83 -14.02
N THR A 109 -22.33 -3.20 -14.38
CA THR A 109 -22.05 -4.17 -15.46
C THR A 109 -22.50 -5.57 -15.07
N ALA A 110 -22.09 -6.02 -13.88
CA ALA A 110 -22.42 -7.36 -13.40
C ALA A 110 -23.93 -7.50 -13.14
N MET A 111 -24.55 -6.46 -12.58
CA MET A 111 -25.98 -6.46 -12.31
C MET A 111 -26.82 -6.39 -13.59
N HIS A 112 -26.36 -5.64 -14.61
CA HIS A 112 -27.00 -5.64 -15.92
C HIS A 112 -27.01 -7.05 -16.53
N VAL A 113 -25.85 -7.73 -16.55
CA VAL A 113 -25.74 -9.09 -17.10
C VAL A 113 -26.63 -10.07 -16.34
N PHE A 114 -26.68 -9.99 -15.01
CA PHE A 114 -27.52 -10.85 -14.19
C PHE A 114 -29.02 -10.60 -14.40
N LEU A 115 -29.47 -9.35 -14.35
CA LEU A 115 -30.89 -9.02 -14.54
C LEU A 115 -31.36 -9.31 -15.97
N ALA A 116 -30.52 -9.05 -16.98
CA ALA A 116 -30.84 -9.40 -18.35
C ALA A 116 -31.04 -10.91 -18.52
N TYR A 117 -30.24 -11.73 -17.82
CA TYR A 117 -30.38 -13.18 -17.82
C TYR A 117 -31.63 -13.65 -17.05
N LEU A 118 -31.87 -13.09 -15.86
CA LEU A 118 -32.97 -13.50 -14.98
C LEU A 118 -34.35 -13.24 -15.61
N PHE A 119 -34.47 -12.19 -16.43
CA PHE A 119 -35.72 -11.77 -17.06
C PHE A 119 -35.80 -12.13 -18.56
N ASP A 120 -34.91 -12.99 -19.06
CA ASP A 120 -34.96 -13.46 -20.44
C ASP A 120 -35.99 -14.59 -20.58
N ASP A 121 -37.01 -14.36 -21.41
CA ASP A 121 -38.10 -15.30 -21.65
C ASP A 121 -37.60 -16.64 -22.22
N ALA A 122 -36.56 -16.63 -23.07
CA ALA A 122 -36.01 -17.86 -23.65
C ALA A 122 -35.33 -18.73 -22.58
N ILE A 123 -34.66 -18.09 -21.62
CA ILE A 123 -33.99 -18.77 -20.52
C ILE A 123 -35.01 -19.25 -19.48
N LEU A 124 -35.99 -18.39 -19.16
CA LEU A 124 -37.05 -18.67 -18.18
C LEU A 124 -37.90 -19.85 -18.64
N HIS A 125 -38.45 -19.82 -19.86
CA HIS A 125 -39.30 -20.88 -20.39
C HIS A 125 -38.52 -22.11 -20.89
N GLY A 126 -37.19 -22.00 -21.03
CA GLY A 126 -36.32 -23.08 -21.48
C GLY A 126 -35.67 -23.85 -20.32
N PRO A 127 -34.34 -23.72 -20.12
CA PRO A 127 -33.60 -24.55 -19.17
C PRO A 127 -34.00 -24.33 -17.71
N VAL A 128 -34.38 -23.11 -17.33
CA VAL A 128 -34.71 -22.79 -15.94
C VAL A 128 -36.05 -23.40 -15.53
N LYS A 129 -37.11 -23.24 -16.35
CA LYS A 129 -38.41 -23.87 -16.09
C LYS A 129 -38.29 -25.39 -16.00
N ALA A 130 -37.57 -26.04 -16.91
CA ALA A 130 -37.41 -27.49 -16.91
C ALA A 130 -36.80 -28.03 -15.61
N GLU A 131 -35.80 -27.33 -15.05
CA GLU A 131 -35.19 -27.69 -13.76
C GLU A 131 -36.09 -27.33 -12.56
N TRP A 132 -36.81 -26.20 -12.61
CA TRP A 132 -37.75 -25.84 -11.55
C TRP A 132 -38.93 -26.80 -11.43
N LEU A 133 -39.43 -27.33 -12.54
CA LEU A 133 -40.50 -28.34 -12.54
C LEU A 133 -40.09 -29.67 -11.90
N ARG A 134 -38.79 -29.93 -11.72
CA ARG A 134 -38.30 -31.09 -10.94
C ARG A 134 -38.37 -30.88 -9.44
N LEU A 135 -38.38 -29.61 -8.99
CA LEU A 135 -38.32 -29.22 -7.59
C LEU A 135 -39.70 -28.78 -7.05
N LEU A 136 -40.51 -28.17 -7.91
CA LEU A 136 -41.76 -27.51 -7.57
C LEU A 136 -42.87 -27.92 -8.53
N ASP A 137 -44.11 -27.77 -8.07
CA ASP A 137 -45.29 -28.04 -8.89
C ASP A 137 -45.43 -27.05 -10.06
N GLN A 138 -46.01 -27.53 -11.16
CA GLN A 138 -46.13 -26.77 -12.41
C GLN A 138 -46.93 -25.48 -12.22
N GLU A 139 -48.07 -25.56 -11.52
CA GLU A 139 -48.91 -24.39 -11.27
C GLU A 139 -48.14 -23.32 -10.50
N PHE A 140 -47.34 -23.71 -9.49
CA PHE A 140 -46.53 -22.79 -8.72
C PHE A 140 -45.42 -22.14 -9.57
N VAL A 141 -44.72 -22.91 -10.39
CA VAL A 141 -43.64 -22.37 -11.25
C VAL A 141 -44.19 -21.36 -12.26
N GLU A 142 -45.29 -21.70 -12.93
CA GLU A 142 -45.87 -20.84 -13.97
C GLU A 142 -46.52 -19.59 -13.37
N THR A 143 -47.32 -19.73 -12.31
CA THR A 143 -48.09 -18.61 -11.76
C THR A 143 -47.31 -17.76 -10.76
N GLN A 144 -46.49 -18.37 -9.89
CA GLN A 144 -45.83 -17.65 -8.79
C GLN A 144 -44.40 -17.20 -9.12
N LEU A 145 -43.70 -17.88 -10.03
CA LEU A 145 -42.34 -17.49 -10.42
C LEU A 145 -42.34 -16.77 -11.77
N ILE A 146 -42.73 -17.47 -12.84
CA ILE A 146 -42.59 -16.96 -14.21
C ILE A 146 -43.53 -15.77 -14.45
N ALA A 147 -44.83 -15.91 -14.19
CA ALA A 147 -45.79 -14.83 -14.43
C ALA A 147 -45.49 -13.56 -13.63
N LYS A 148 -44.88 -13.67 -12.44
CA LYS A 148 -44.44 -12.50 -11.65
C LYS A 148 -43.27 -11.78 -12.31
N LEU A 149 -42.28 -12.52 -12.82
CA LEU A 149 -41.17 -11.91 -13.55
C LEU A 149 -41.64 -11.24 -14.83
N GLU A 150 -42.54 -11.88 -15.58
CA GLU A 150 -43.15 -11.32 -16.79
C GLU A 150 -43.94 -10.03 -16.51
N LYS A 151 -44.73 -10.01 -15.42
CA LYS A 151 -45.48 -8.82 -14.99
C LYS A 151 -44.57 -7.61 -14.77
N HIS A 152 -43.40 -7.81 -14.15
CA HIS A 152 -42.45 -6.73 -13.81
C HIS A 152 -41.43 -6.43 -14.92
N ARG A 153 -41.47 -7.18 -16.02
CA ARG A 153 -40.56 -7.04 -17.17
C ARG A 153 -40.44 -5.60 -17.70
N PRO A 154 -41.52 -4.85 -18.00
CA PRO A 154 -41.39 -3.52 -18.59
C PRO A 154 -40.67 -2.53 -17.67
N GLU A 155 -40.82 -2.68 -16.35
CA GLU A 155 -40.13 -1.85 -15.37
C GLU A 155 -38.65 -2.25 -15.25
N ILE A 156 -38.35 -3.55 -15.33
CA ILE A 156 -36.98 -4.06 -15.32
C ILE A 156 -36.23 -3.66 -16.59
N ASP A 157 -36.88 -3.63 -17.75
CA ASP A 157 -36.26 -3.16 -18.99
C ASP A 157 -35.83 -1.68 -18.87
N GLN A 158 -36.59 -0.85 -18.16
CA GLN A 158 -36.16 0.51 -17.83
C GLN A 158 -34.93 0.49 -16.92
N VAL A 159 -34.92 -0.33 -15.87
CA VAL A 159 -33.76 -0.49 -14.98
C VAL A 159 -32.53 -0.97 -15.76
N LEU A 160 -32.69 -1.93 -16.67
CA LEU A 160 -31.64 -2.42 -17.56
C LEU A 160 -31.14 -1.30 -18.46
N GLY A 161 -32.01 -0.47 -19.04
CA GLY A 161 -31.61 0.71 -19.81
C GLY A 161 -30.73 1.68 -18.99
N HIS A 162 -31.11 1.97 -17.75
CA HIS A 162 -30.32 2.80 -16.84
C HIS A 162 -28.96 2.17 -16.49
N LEU A 163 -28.95 0.86 -16.20
CA LEU A 163 -27.72 0.13 -15.91
C LEU A 163 -26.82 0.04 -17.15
N HIS A 164 -27.39 -0.15 -18.33
CA HIS A 164 -26.67 -0.19 -19.60
C HIS A 164 -26.00 1.15 -19.90
N ALA A 165 -26.74 2.26 -19.75
CA ALA A 165 -26.19 3.61 -19.89
C ALA A 165 -25.06 3.88 -18.88
N LYS A 166 -25.20 3.41 -17.64
CA LYS A 166 -24.19 3.59 -16.58
C LYS A 166 -22.95 2.70 -16.77
N ALA A 167 -23.13 1.47 -17.23
CA ALA A 167 -22.07 0.48 -17.42
C ALA A 167 -21.32 0.69 -18.74
N PHE A 168 -22.07 0.88 -19.82
CA PHE A 168 -21.57 0.88 -21.20
C PHE A 168 -21.70 2.22 -21.90
N GLY A 169 -22.48 3.19 -21.39
CA GLY A 169 -22.67 4.48 -22.06
C GLY A 169 -21.37 5.24 -22.32
N MET A 170 -20.40 5.16 -21.41
CA MET A 170 -19.05 5.73 -21.61
C MET A 170 -18.19 4.94 -22.61
N ALA A 171 -18.42 3.62 -22.75
CA ALA A 171 -17.70 2.77 -23.69
C ALA A 171 -18.28 2.90 -25.11
N ALA A 172 -19.61 2.81 -25.23
CA ALA A 172 -20.36 3.01 -26.47
C ALA A 172 -20.19 4.43 -27.01
N ALA A 173 -20.18 5.46 -26.15
CA ALA A 173 -19.84 6.82 -26.57
C ALA A 173 -18.39 6.92 -27.05
N ARG A 174 -17.43 6.23 -26.42
CA ARG A 174 -16.03 6.23 -26.88
C ARG A 174 -15.84 5.47 -28.19
N GLU A 175 -16.65 4.45 -28.45
CA GLU A 175 -16.58 3.61 -29.64
C GLU A 175 -17.25 4.28 -30.84
N SER A 176 -18.41 4.93 -30.64
CA SER A 176 -19.06 5.76 -31.66
C SER A 176 -18.20 6.98 -32.04
N LEU A 177 -17.55 7.63 -31.06
CA LEU A 177 -16.58 8.70 -31.32
C LEU A 177 -15.31 8.23 -32.05
N LYS A 178 -14.85 7.00 -31.80
CA LYS A 178 -13.73 6.40 -32.55
C LYS A 178 -14.11 6.11 -34.00
N GLN A 179 -15.32 5.59 -34.23
CA GLN A 179 -15.83 5.31 -35.58
C GLN A 179 -16.08 6.59 -36.38
N SER A 180 -16.46 7.69 -35.72
CA SER A 180 -16.63 9.00 -36.35
C SER A 180 -15.33 9.80 -36.51
N GLY A 181 -14.15 9.19 -36.32
CA GLY A 181 -12.84 9.86 -36.43
C GLY A 181 -12.57 10.95 -35.38
N GLY A 182 -13.39 11.01 -34.33
CA GLY A 182 -13.29 12.01 -33.27
C GLY A 182 -12.29 11.59 -32.20
N VAL A 183 -11.30 12.44 -31.91
CA VAL A 183 -10.45 12.28 -30.73
C VAL A 183 -11.35 12.39 -29.49
N VAL A 184 -11.34 11.35 -28.65
CA VAL A 184 -12.05 11.31 -27.37
C VAL A 184 -11.68 12.56 -26.57
N ARG A 185 -12.61 13.52 -26.47
CA ARG A 185 -12.52 14.61 -25.49
C ARG A 185 -12.78 14.01 -24.11
N VAL A 186 -11.77 13.32 -23.57
CA VAL A 186 -11.62 13.22 -22.12
C VAL A 186 -11.74 14.67 -21.64
N ALA A 187 -12.61 14.95 -20.67
CA ALA A 187 -12.69 16.28 -20.08
C ALA A 187 -11.27 16.69 -19.68
N SER A 188 -10.62 17.46 -20.54
CA SER A 188 -9.24 17.84 -20.36
C SER A 188 -9.32 18.80 -19.20
N LYS A 189 -8.73 18.41 -18.07
CA LYS A 189 -8.34 19.41 -17.08
C LYS A 189 -7.67 20.53 -17.86
N GLN A 190 -8.06 21.78 -17.59
CA GLN A 190 -7.47 22.92 -18.27
C GLN A 190 -5.95 22.76 -18.29
N PRO A 191 -5.27 22.99 -19.43
CA PRO A 191 -3.83 22.85 -19.54
C PRO A 191 -3.15 23.50 -18.33
N THR A 192 -2.34 22.72 -17.60
CA THR A 192 -1.67 23.23 -16.41
C THR A 192 -0.72 24.33 -16.84
N VAL A 193 -1.08 25.58 -16.56
CA VAL A 193 -0.18 26.71 -16.74
C VAL A 193 0.92 26.57 -15.67
N PRO A 194 2.20 26.57 -16.04
CA PRO A 194 3.29 26.50 -15.07
C PRO A 194 3.23 27.73 -14.17
N VAL A 195 2.74 27.55 -12.95
CA VAL A 195 2.83 28.56 -11.90
C VAL A 195 4.24 28.48 -11.35
N ALA A 196 5.02 29.55 -11.54
CA ALA A 196 6.35 29.63 -10.94
C ALA A 196 6.22 29.38 -9.42
N PRO A 197 7.09 28.56 -8.82
CA PRO A 197 7.05 28.34 -7.39
C PRO A 197 7.13 29.70 -6.69
N ASN A 198 6.34 29.90 -5.64
CA ASN A 198 6.50 31.05 -4.76
C ASN A 198 7.85 30.92 -4.04
N ILE A 199 8.91 31.37 -4.72
CA ILE A 199 10.24 31.49 -4.13
C ILE A 199 10.10 32.56 -3.06
N THR A 200 10.00 32.11 -1.81
CA THR A 200 10.05 32.97 -0.64
C THR A 200 11.30 33.81 -0.77
N LYS A 201 11.16 35.14 -0.92
CA LYS A 201 12.31 36.04 -0.86
C LYS A 201 13.02 35.75 0.47
N PRO A 202 14.31 35.37 0.47
CA PRO A 202 15.01 35.04 1.70
C PRO A 202 14.87 36.22 2.65
N LYS A 203 14.44 35.96 3.88
CA LYS A 203 14.33 37.00 4.91
C LYS A 203 15.70 37.68 5.01
N PRO A 204 15.82 39.01 4.83
CA PRO A 204 17.09 39.67 4.95
C PRO A 204 17.69 39.33 6.31
N ARG A 205 18.95 38.90 6.32
CA ARG A 205 19.62 38.53 7.57
C ARG A 205 19.62 39.77 8.46
N ALA A 206 18.97 39.67 9.62
CA ALA A 206 19.11 40.69 10.64
C ALA A 206 20.58 40.66 11.10
N ILE A 207 21.29 41.75 10.89
CA ILE A 207 22.62 41.93 11.48
C ILE A 207 22.41 41.93 13.00
N PRO A 208 23.12 41.09 13.77
CA PRO A 208 22.99 41.12 15.22
C PRO A 208 23.35 42.52 15.72
N GLU A 209 22.53 43.06 16.62
CA GLU A 209 22.84 44.35 17.25
C GLU A 209 24.20 44.22 17.96
N PRO A 210 25.11 45.19 17.77
CA PRO A 210 26.42 45.12 18.39
C PRO A 210 26.26 45.07 19.91
N THR A 211 26.80 44.03 20.53
CA THR A 211 26.82 43.89 22.00
C THR A 211 27.53 45.08 22.60
N ARG A 212 26.79 45.91 23.35
CA ARG A 212 27.34 47.03 24.09
C ARG A 212 28.20 46.48 25.23
N ILE A 213 29.52 46.54 25.07
CA ILE A 213 30.47 46.19 26.13
C ILE A 213 30.27 47.22 27.26
N PRO A 214 29.90 46.81 28.48
CA PRO A 214 29.86 47.73 29.62
C PRO A 214 31.29 48.19 29.90
N LEU A 215 31.57 49.49 29.70
CA LEU A 215 32.82 50.08 30.18
C LEU A 215 32.69 50.31 31.69
N GLU A 216 32.87 49.25 32.47
CA GLU A 216 33.07 49.38 33.91
C GLU A 216 34.57 49.49 34.19
N THR A 217 35.07 50.71 34.38
CA THR A 217 36.39 50.93 34.96
C THR A 217 36.32 50.71 36.46
N LYS A 218 36.74 49.52 36.93
CA LYS A 218 36.89 49.26 38.36
C LYS A 218 38.14 49.97 38.87
N ALA A 219 37.95 51.17 39.42
CA ALA A 219 38.98 51.81 40.22
C ALA A 219 39.05 51.10 41.57
N HIS A 220 40.19 50.49 41.89
CA HIS A 220 40.45 50.04 43.24
C HIS A 220 40.60 51.27 44.16
N PRO A 221 39.99 51.28 45.35
CA PRO A 221 40.13 52.39 46.26
C PRO A 221 41.61 52.56 46.62
N VAL A 222 42.09 53.80 46.62
CA VAL A 222 43.45 54.10 47.08
C VAL A 222 43.56 53.66 48.54
N PRO A 223 44.54 52.82 48.91
CA PRO A 223 44.70 52.38 50.30
C PRO A 223 44.84 53.58 51.22
N ASP A 224 44.09 53.57 52.33
CA ASP A 224 44.11 54.64 53.34
C ASP A 224 45.41 54.54 54.16
N LEU A 225 46.47 55.18 53.66
CA LEU A 225 47.83 55.14 54.22
C LEU A 225 47.95 55.84 55.59
N ASN A 226 46.91 56.55 56.05
CA ASN A 226 46.96 57.41 57.24
C ASN A 226 46.38 56.78 58.52
N LYS A 227 45.89 55.53 58.46
CA LYS A 227 45.20 54.86 59.59
C LYS A 227 45.90 53.62 60.15
N LEU A 228 47.04 53.18 59.58
CA LEU A 228 47.78 52.05 60.14
C LEU A 228 48.77 52.52 61.20
N THR A 229 48.62 52.04 62.43
CA THR A 229 49.61 52.23 63.49
C THR A 229 50.72 51.18 63.39
N LEU A 230 51.88 51.41 64.04
CA LEU A 230 52.97 50.43 64.05
C LEU A 230 52.56 49.08 64.68
N ALA A 231 51.62 49.09 65.61
CA ALA A 231 51.09 47.88 66.24
C ALA A 231 50.32 47.02 65.22
N ASP A 232 49.46 47.63 64.41
CA ASP A 232 48.68 46.93 63.38
C ASP A 232 49.57 46.25 62.33
N ILE A 233 50.69 46.90 61.97
CA ILE A 233 51.68 46.35 61.04
C ILE A 233 52.37 45.12 61.65
N GLN A 234 52.72 45.17 62.93
CA GLN A 234 53.34 44.04 63.63
C GLN A 234 52.39 42.84 63.74
N ASP A 235 51.11 43.10 64.02
CA ASP A 235 50.08 42.06 64.07
C ASP A 235 49.85 41.44 62.69
N HIS A 236 49.77 42.25 61.62
CA HIS A 236 49.71 41.74 60.25
C HIS A 236 50.92 40.88 59.87
N GLN A 237 52.14 41.30 60.27
CA GLN A 237 53.36 40.53 60.02
C GLN A 237 53.41 39.23 60.85
N LYS A 238 52.85 39.24 62.07
CA LYS A 238 52.72 38.04 62.90
C LYS A 238 51.73 37.07 62.27
N HIS A 239 50.54 37.53 61.87
CA HIS A 239 49.53 36.73 61.20
C HIS A 239 50.05 36.09 59.90
N ARG A 240 50.80 36.86 59.09
CA ARG A 240 51.46 36.33 57.89
C ARG A 240 52.50 35.25 58.21
N ARG A 241 53.31 35.44 59.26
CA ARG A 241 54.32 34.45 59.66
C ARG A 241 53.68 33.18 60.20
N ASP A 242 52.61 33.30 60.98
CA ASP A 242 51.91 32.15 61.55
C ASP A 242 51.18 31.36 60.45
N ALA A 243 50.52 32.03 59.51
CA ALA A 243 49.94 31.38 58.33
C ALA A 243 50.99 30.64 57.48
N MET A 244 52.17 31.24 57.28
CA MET A 244 53.28 30.59 56.58
C MET A 244 53.80 29.36 57.34
N LYS A 245 53.91 29.44 58.68
CA LYS A 245 54.31 28.30 59.52
C LYS A 245 53.29 27.16 59.45
N GLU A 246 52.00 27.49 59.47
CA GLU A 246 50.90 26.52 59.33
C GLU A 246 51.02 25.78 57.98
N GLN A 247 51.26 26.54 56.90
CA GLN A 247 51.41 25.99 55.55
C GLN A 247 52.64 25.10 55.42
N VAL A 248 53.79 25.49 56.01
CA VAL A 248 55.01 24.67 56.02
C VAL A 248 54.85 23.42 56.88
N ARG A 249 54.17 23.51 58.04
CA ARG A 249 53.84 22.32 58.86
C ARG A 249 52.95 21.35 58.09
N ALA A 250 51.94 21.86 57.37
CA ALA A 250 51.07 21.04 56.54
C ALA A 250 51.82 20.38 55.37
N SER A 251 52.84 21.04 54.81
CA SER A 251 53.64 20.48 53.71
C SER A 251 54.81 19.58 54.15
N THR A 252 55.15 19.56 55.44
CA THR A 252 56.23 18.70 55.96
C THR A 252 55.70 17.28 56.21
N THR A 253 55.40 16.56 55.12
CA THR A 253 55.34 15.10 55.15
C THR A 253 56.76 14.57 55.18
N THR A 254 57.09 13.77 56.20
CA THR A 254 58.34 12.99 56.26
C THR A 254 58.57 12.28 54.92
N ALA A 255 59.67 12.62 54.24
CA ALA A 255 60.06 12.00 52.99
C ALA A 255 60.45 10.54 53.22
N TYR A 256 59.48 9.64 53.15
CA TYR A 256 59.77 8.23 52.89
C TYR A 256 60.17 8.13 51.42
N LEU A 257 61.43 7.73 51.17
CA LEU A 257 61.88 7.26 49.86
C LEU A 257 61.12 5.97 49.54
N ALA A 258 59.88 6.13 49.08
CA ALA A 258 59.11 5.05 48.51
C ALA A 258 59.76 4.65 47.18
N THR A 259 60.16 3.39 47.09
CA THR A 259 60.53 2.72 45.84
C THR A 259 59.59 3.13 44.71
N VAL A 260 60.16 3.61 43.61
CA VAL A 260 59.42 4.04 42.41
C VAL A 260 58.58 2.86 41.90
N ARG A 261 57.28 2.83 42.24
CA ARG A 261 56.31 2.07 41.47
C ARG A 261 55.93 2.95 40.28
N SER A 262 56.36 2.56 39.09
CA SER A 262 56.07 3.31 37.87
C SER A 262 54.59 3.19 37.52
N ASN A 263 53.83 4.27 37.72
CA ASN A 263 52.41 4.36 37.31
C ASN A 263 52.25 4.63 35.80
N LEU A 264 53.32 4.46 34.99
CA LEU A 264 53.33 4.79 33.57
C LEU A 264 52.33 3.96 32.77
N GLU A 265 52.22 2.66 33.06
CA GLU A 265 51.25 1.77 32.40
C GLU A 265 49.80 2.23 32.65
N ALA A 266 49.50 2.60 33.90
CA ALA A 266 48.15 3.04 34.28
C ALA A 266 47.80 4.38 33.61
N ILE A 267 48.73 5.32 33.59
CA ILE A 267 48.54 6.63 32.92
C ILE A 267 48.39 6.43 31.41
N LYS A 268 49.16 5.53 30.80
CA LYS A 268 49.06 5.22 29.37
C LYS A 268 47.69 4.65 29.01
N GLN A 269 47.19 3.70 29.80
CA GLN A 269 45.87 3.12 29.61
C GLN A 269 44.76 4.15 29.78
N GLU A 270 44.90 5.07 30.73
CA GLU A 270 43.90 6.13 30.95
C GLU A 270 43.86 7.14 29.80
N VAL A 271 45.03 7.53 29.25
CA VAL A 271 45.11 8.42 28.08
C VAL A 271 44.57 7.73 26.81
N GLU A 272 44.87 6.45 26.61
CA GLU A 272 44.30 5.68 25.49
C GLU A 272 42.78 5.53 25.63
N ALA A 273 42.26 5.31 26.84
CA ALA A 273 40.83 5.24 27.11
C ALA A 273 40.13 6.58 26.84
N GLN A 274 40.74 7.71 27.22
CA GLN A 274 40.21 9.05 26.92
C GLN A 274 40.17 9.32 25.41
N ARG A 275 41.23 8.99 24.67
CA ARG A 275 41.25 9.11 23.20
C ARG A 275 40.21 8.21 22.52
N MET A 276 40.06 6.98 22.99
CA MET A 276 39.05 6.04 22.50
C MET A 276 37.63 6.52 22.80
N ALA A 277 37.39 7.16 23.96
CA ALA A 277 36.08 7.69 24.33
C ALA A 277 35.66 8.89 23.48
N GLU A 278 36.60 9.76 23.08
CA GLU A 278 36.33 10.86 22.15
C GLU A 278 35.92 10.38 20.75
N VAL A 279 36.54 9.28 20.28
CA VAL A 279 36.25 8.67 18.97
C VAL A 279 34.98 7.81 19.03
N ASN A 280 34.74 7.10 20.13
CA ASN A 280 33.61 6.17 20.30
C ASN A 280 32.32 6.88 20.70
N ARG A 281 32.02 8.01 20.05
CA ARG A 281 30.69 8.63 20.14
C ARG A 281 29.69 7.74 19.41
N LYS A 282 28.92 6.96 20.17
CA LYS A 282 27.83 6.13 19.65
C LYS A 282 26.77 7.02 18.99
N PHE A 283 26.92 7.28 17.70
CA PHE A 283 25.88 7.90 16.90
C PHE A 283 24.69 6.95 16.84
N LYS A 284 23.51 7.42 17.26
CA LYS A 284 22.25 6.69 17.07
C LYS A 284 21.87 6.75 15.59
N ALA A 285 22.49 5.90 14.78
CA ALA A 285 22.06 5.69 13.41
C ALA A 285 20.64 5.14 13.42
N LYS A 286 19.72 5.79 12.70
CA LYS A 286 18.43 5.18 12.41
C LYS A 286 18.72 3.98 11.51
N PRO A 287 18.22 2.77 11.83
CA PRO A 287 18.35 1.64 10.93
C PRO A 287 17.73 2.01 9.57
N ALA A 288 18.32 1.50 8.48
CA ALA A 288 17.75 1.68 7.16
C ALA A 288 16.28 1.19 7.18
N PRO A 289 15.35 1.94 6.56
CA PRO A 289 13.97 1.48 6.46
C PRO A 289 13.93 0.10 5.82
N THR A 290 13.40 -0.88 6.54
CA THR A 290 13.12 -2.20 5.98
C THR A 290 11.91 -2.07 5.08
N PHE A 291 12.12 -1.79 3.80
CA PHE A 291 11.07 -1.96 2.80
C PHE A 291 10.79 -3.46 2.73
N SER A 292 9.63 -3.91 3.22
CA SER A 292 9.23 -5.29 2.98
C SER A 292 9.05 -5.49 1.48
N ASP A 293 9.50 -6.62 0.93
CA ASP A 293 9.21 -7.09 -0.45
C ASP A 293 7.71 -7.38 -0.69
N LYS A 294 6.82 -6.74 0.07
CA LYS A 294 5.40 -6.71 -0.26
C LYS A 294 5.29 -5.81 -1.47
N ASP A 295 4.83 -6.37 -2.58
CA ASP A 295 4.45 -5.67 -3.79
C ASP A 295 3.56 -4.47 -3.44
N ALA A 296 4.20 -3.31 -3.28
CA ALA A 296 3.47 -2.06 -3.34
C ALA A 296 2.79 -2.06 -4.72
N PRO A 297 1.49 -1.76 -4.82
CA PRO A 297 0.81 -1.66 -6.11
C PRO A 297 1.33 -0.40 -6.83
N VAL A 298 2.56 -0.47 -7.32
CA VAL A 298 3.18 0.53 -8.18
C VAL A 298 2.48 0.37 -9.51
N LYS A 299 1.50 1.25 -9.75
CA LYS A 299 0.81 1.33 -11.03
C LYS A 299 1.83 1.68 -12.10
N LEU A 300 2.28 0.69 -12.86
CA LEU A 300 3.19 0.90 -13.98
C LEU A 300 2.56 1.86 -14.97
N ASN A 301 3.34 2.82 -15.44
CA ASN A 301 2.93 3.70 -16.54
C ASN A 301 2.60 2.84 -17.77
N THR A 302 1.59 3.24 -18.53
CA THR A 302 1.17 2.50 -19.74
C THR A 302 2.32 2.26 -20.71
N ALA A 303 3.25 3.21 -20.83
CA ALA A 303 4.46 3.06 -21.62
C ALA A 303 5.41 1.96 -21.11
N ALA A 304 5.48 1.72 -19.80
CA ALA A 304 6.27 0.62 -19.24
C ALA A 304 5.62 -0.72 -19.58
N ILE A 305 4.30 -0.83 -19.42
CA ILE A 305 3.53 -2.04 -19.79
C ILE A 305 3.73 -2.38 -21.27
N LEU A 306 3.66 -1.38 -22.16
CA LEU A 306 3.84 -1.60 -23.61
C LEU A 306 5.28 -2.01 -23.98
N ARG A 307 6.29 -1.52 -23.26
CA ARG A 307 7.69 -1.93 -23.46
C ARG A 307 7.92 -3.36 -23.00
N GLU A 308 7.36 -3.73 -21.85
CA GLU A 308 7.41 -5.10 -21.33
C GLU A 308 6.66 -6.08 -22.26
N ASP A 309 5.47 -5.70 -22.73
CA ASP A 309 4.69 -6.51 -23.67
C ASP A 309 5.42 -6.69 -25.02
N ALA A 310 6.07 -5.63 -25.53
CA ALA A 310 6.88 -5.71 -26.75
C ALA A 310 8.10 -6.63 -26.58
N LEU A 311 8.76 -6.58 -25.41
CA LEU A 311 9.88 -7.47 -25.08
C LEU A 311 9.39 -8.92 -25.01
N TYR A 312 8.25 -9.15 -24.35
CA TYR A 312 7.65 -10.47 -24.20
C TYR A 312 7.24 -11.07 -25.55
N LYS A 313 6.56 -10.31 -26.41
CA LYS A 313 6.22 -10.71 -27.78
C LYS A 313 7.46 -11.06 -28.60
N LYS A 314 8.51 -10.24 -28.52
CA LYS A 314 9.79 -10.52 -29.19
C LYS A 314 10.44 -11.82 -28.69
N LYS A 315 10.26 -12.18 -27.42
CA LYS A 315 10.74 -13.46 -26.87
C LYS A 315 9.91 -14.62 -27.40
N GLN A 316 8.58 -14.50 -27.40
CA GLN A 316 7.67 -15.50 -27.96
C GLN A 316 7.94 -15.74 -29.46
N GLU A 317 8.16 -14.69 -30.25
CA GLU A 317 8.51 -14.82 -31.67
C GLU A 317 9.83 -15.57 -31.89
N LYS A 318 10.83 -15.35 -31.01
CA LYS A 318 12.10 -16.08 -31.08
C LYS A 318 11.92 -17.56 -30.73
N GLU A 319 11.14 -17.85 -29.69
CA GLU A 319 10.82 -19.24 -29.30
C GLU A 319 10.00 -19.95 -30.38
N ALA A 320 9.02 -19.27 -30.96
CA ALA A 320 8.23 -19.79 -32.08
C ALA A 320 9.09 -20.09 -33.31
N LYS A 321 10.02 -19.20 -33.66
CA LYS A 321 10.99 -19.45 -34.74
C LYS A 321 11.91 -20.62 -34.45
N LEU A 322 12.33 -20.79 -33.21
CA LEU A 322 13.16 -21.94 -32.81
C LEU A 322 12.38 -23.25 -32.93
N ILE A 323 11.11 -23.27 -32.50
CA ILE A 323 10.22 -24.43 -32.66
C ILE A 323 9.98 -24.71 -34.14
N GLN A 324 9.70 -23.68 -34.95
CA GLN A 324 9.49 -23.84 -36.39
C GLN A 324 10.72 -24.39 -37.11
N ALA A 325 11.92 -23.93 -36.75
CA ALA A 325 13.17 -24.47 -37.30
C ALA A 325 13.41 -25.93 -36.87
N TYR A 326 13.06 -26.27 -35.62
CA TYR A 326 13.10 -27.65 -35.15
C TYR A 326 12.12 -28.55 -35.92
N GLU A 327 10.91 -28.05 -36.20
CA GLU A 327 9.87 -28.74 -36.97
C GLU A 327 10.27 -28.92 -38.45
N SER A 328 10.95 -27.95 -39.06
CA SER A 328 11.39 -28.03 -40.46
C SER A 328 12.61 -28.92 -40.65
N ASP A 329 13.59 -28.81 -39.75
CA ASP A 329 14.90 -29.43 -39.93
C ASP A 329 15.03 -30.77 -39.17
N LEU A 330 14.03 -31.11 -38.33
CA LEU A 330 14.00 -32.26 -37.42
C LEU A 330 15.26 -32.38 -36.53
N ARG A 331 15.96 -31.25 -36.31
CA ARG A 331 17.24 -31.22 -35.61
C ARG A 331 17.26 -30.16 -34.54
N ASP A 332 17.80 -30.52 -33.39
CA ASP A 332 17.91 -29.61 -32.25
C ASP A 332 19.07 -28.63 -32.44
N ALA A 333 18.76 -27.35 -32.63
CA ALA A 333 19.74 -26.26 -32.72
C ALA A 333 20.18 -25.72 -31.34
N SER A 334 19.62 -26.22 -30.23
CA SER A 334 19.86 -25.70 -28.89
C SER A 334 21.32 -25.81 -28.44
N GLU A 335 22.03 -26.88 -28.84
CA GLU A 335 23.45 -27.08 -28.53
C GLU A 335 24.34 -26.00 -29.16
N PHE A 336 24.06 -25.65 -30.42
CA PHE A 336 24.79 -24.59 -31.12
C PHE A 336 24.59 -23.22 -30.47
N TYR A 337 23.35 -22.89 -30.10
CA TYR A 337 23.06 -21.62 -29.41
C TYR A 337 23.67 -21.56 -28.00
N ARG A 338 23.70 -22.68 -27.28
CA ARG A 338 24.40 -22.77 -25.98
C ARG A 338 25.89 -22.49 -26.13
N TRP A 339 26.54 -23.19 -27.06
CA TRP A 339 27.96 -22.98 -27.37
C TRP A 339 28.25 -21.53 -27.78
N GLN A 340 27.44 -20.96 -28.67
CA GLN A 340 27.59 -19.57 -29.10
C GLN A 340 27.45 -18.60 -27.92
N SER A 341 26.47 -18.81 -27.05
CA SER A 341 26.27 -17.98 -25.86
C SER A 341 27.45 -18.05 -24.89
N ASP A 342 28.07 -19.22 -24.75
CA ASP A 342 29.23 -19.42 -23.88
C ASP A 342 30.50 -18.83 -24.46
N MET A 343 30.68 -18.85 -25.79
CA MET A 343 31.78 -18.14 -26.46
C MET A 343 31.64 -16.63 -26.29
N ILE A 344 30.45 -16.06 -26.53
CA ILE A 344 30.21 -14.62 -26.34
C ILE A 344 30.50 -14.20 -24.89
N LYS A 345 30.06 -14.99 -23.91
CA LYS A 345 30.36 -14.71 -22.49
C LYS A 345 31.85 -14.74 -22.19
N LYS A 346 32.59 -15.68 -22.78
CA LYS A 346 34.05 -15.80 -22.62
C LYS A 346 34.75 -14.59 -23.23
N ASP A 347 34.35 -14.18 -24.43
CA ASP A 347 34.89 -13.00 -25.11
C ASP A 347 34.61 -11.71 -24.31
N ASP A 348 33.37 -11.53 -23.82
CA ASP A 348 33.00 -10.40 -22.98
C ASP A 348 33.79 -10.37 -21.66
N ALA A 349 34.06 -11.54 -21.07
CA ALA A 349 34.85 -11.64 -19.85
C ALA A 349 36.33 -11.32 -20.11
N ALA A 350 36.90 -11.81 -21.21
CA ALA A 350 38.26 -11.48 -21.62
C ALA A 350 38.41 -9.98 -21.92
N HIS A 351 37.43 -9.38 -22.59
CA HIS A 351 37.41 -7.93 -22.85
C HIS A 351 37.36 -7.12 -21.56
N ARG A 352 36.46 -7.49 -20.62
CA ARG A 352 36.40 -6.85 -19.29
C ARG A 352 37.71 -6.96 -18.52
N ALA A 353 38.36 -8.11 -18.57
CA ALA A 353 39.67 -8.31 -17.94
C ALA A 353 40.74 -7.39 -18.54
N GLN A 354 40.80 -7.27 -19.88
CA GLN A 354 41.74 -6.38 -20.57
C GLN A 354 41.52 -4.89 -20.25
N VAL A 355 40.26 -4.47 -20.09
CA VAL A 355 39.93 -3.09 -19.69
C VAL A 355 40.40 -2.83 -18.26
N GLU A 356 40.22 -3.79 -17.36
CA GLU A 356 40.63 -3.65 -15.96
C GLU A 356 42.16 -3.66 -15.82
N THR A 357 42.88 -4.51 -16.57
CA THR A 357 44.35 -4.49 -16.58
C THR A 357 44.88 -3.15 -17.08
N ARG A 358 44.34 -2.62 -18.19
CA ARG A 358 44.71 -1.29 -18.72
C ARG A 358 44.42 -0.17 -17.70
N ARG A 359 43.32 -0.27 -16.97
CA ARG A 359 42.96 0.68 -15.92
C ARG A 359 43.97 0.66 -14.77
N LEU A 360 44.40 -0.53 -14.34
CA LEU A 360 45.41 -0.70 -13.29
C LEU A 360 46.79 -0.20 -13.73
N GLU A 361 47.21 -0.51 -14.96
CA GLU A 361 48.45 0.01 -15.56
C GLU A 361 48.45 1.54 -15.61
N MET A 362 47.33 2.16 -15.99
CA MET A 362 47.19 3.62 -16.00
C MET A 362 47.31 4.23 -14.60
N VAL A 363 46.72 3.58 -13.58
CA VAL A 363 46.82 4.03 -12.19
C VAL A 363 48.24 3.88 -11.65
N GLN A 364 48.93 2.77 -11.98
CA GLN A 364 50.32 2.56 -11.61
C GLN A 364 51.24 3.61 -12.26
N ALA A 365 51.09 3.86 -13.56
CA ALA A 365 51.85 4.88 -14.27
C ALA A 365 51.62 6.30 -13.70
N GLN A 366 50.40 6.61 -13.26
CA GLN A 366 50.12 7.87 -12.57
C GLN A 366 50.83 7.97 -11.21
N HIS A 367 50.87 6.88 -10.44
CA HIS A 367 51.57 6.85 -9.16
C HIS A 367 53.07 7.01 -9.33
N GLU A 368 53.67 6.27 -10.26
CA GLU A 368 55.09 6.36 -10.60
C GLU A 368 55.48 7.77 -11.07
N ALA A 369 54.60 8.46 -11.82
CA ALA A 369 54.83 9.84 -12.27
C ALA A 369 54.65 10.90 -11.17
N ILE A 370 53.99 10.58 -10.05
CA ILE A 370 53.87 11.47 -8.88
C ILE A 370 55.07 11.30 -7.94
N GLU A 371 55.66 10.09 -7.89
CA GLU A 371 56.83 9.78 -7.07
C GLU A 371 58.17 10.19 -7.71
N ALA A 372 58.23 10.31 -9.04
CA ALA A 372 59.36 10.86 -9.79
C ALA A 372 59.32 12.40 -9.83
#